data_AF-A0AAV8VJR4-F1
#
_entry.id   AF-A0AAV8VJR4-F1
#
_cell.length_a   1.000
_cell.length_b   1.000
_cell.length_c   1.000
_cell.angle_alpha   90.00
_cell.angle_beta   90.00
_cell.angle_gamma   90.00
#
_symmetry.space_group_name_H-M   'P 1'
#
loop_
_entity.id
_entity.type
_entity.pdbx_description
1 polymer ?
#
loop_
_entity_poly.entity_id
_entity_poly.type
_entity_poly.pdbx_seq_one_letter_code
_entity_poly.pdbx_strand_id
1 'polypeptide(L)'
;MLEQDNLSDVIKLVSDIRHKKLFNSYDIALKTEELLEKLISEGYWRSARELMTLVKTRMKYTTENLSQEATALNIMRHILKIIREEYEAASKKKGEGQSLHQLVTANPNSVLDYSESLINLKSRLLDHLTEYKVELESSSYLYLLIVVMVLSNMYKFTPNYVASHDHTAFNICASPANVIPYCCGQLLNKIEVYNPVFDYVPPELVTLFISHQGGNAPSYVYRLLSELYHQDDYDM
;
A
#
# COMPACT_ATOMS: atom_id res chain seq x y z
N MET A 1 -29.68 5.04 24.59
CA MET A 1 -29.97 3.77 23.89
C MET A 1 -28.96 3.62 22.74
N LEU A 2 -27.68 3.36 23.08
CA LEU A 2 -26.53 3.28 22.16
C LEU A 2 -25.92 1.87 22.13
N GLU A 3 -26.68 0.85 22.55
CA GLU A 3 -26.13 -0.47 22.97
C GLU A 3 -26.32 -1.62 21.97
N GLN A 4 -26.74 -1.37 20.73
CA GLN A 4 -26.82 -2.44 19.73
C GLN A 4 -26.32 -2.00 18.35
N ASP A 5 -25.12 -1.43 18.30
CA ASP A 5 -24.34 -1.53 17.06
C ASP A 5 -23.44 -2.76 17.17
N ASN A 6 -23.77 -3.80 16.40
CA ASN A 6 -23.13 -5.10 16.50
C ASN A 6 -21.69 -4.99 15.97
N LEU A 7 -20.70 -4.92 16.87
CA LEU A 7 -19.25 -4.87 16.57
C LEU A 7 -18.70 -6.11 15.83
N SER A 8 -19.57 -7.05 15.43
CA SER A 8 -19.21 -8.26 14.67
C SER A 8 -18.34 -7.98 13.44
N ASP A 9 -18.55 -6.83 12.79
CA ASP A 9 -17.80 -6.38 11.62
C ASP A 9 -16.32 -6.15 11.96
N VAL A 10 -16.04 -5.33 12.98
CA VAL A 10 -14.69 -5.01 13.42
C VAL A 10 -14.03 -6.19 14.12
N ILE A 11 -14.80 -7.00 14.87
CA ILE A 11 -14.28 -8.24 15.46
C ILE A 11 -13.78 -9.18 14.36
N LYS A 12 -14.52 -9.30 13.26
CA LYS A 12 -14.09 -10.10 12.10
C LYS A 12 -12.85 -9.52 11.45
N LEU A 13 -12.80 -8.21 11.19
CA LEU A 13 -11.62 -7.54 10.65
C LEU A 13 -10.38 -7.80 11.50
N VAL A 14 -10.49 -7.60 12.82
CA VAL A 14 -9.41 -7.83 13.78
C VAL A 14 -8.98 -9.31 13.79
N SER A 15 -9.93 -10.24 13.69
CA SER A 15 -9.64 -11.67 13.61
C SER A 15 -8.89 -12.01 12.32
N ASP A 16 -9.33 -11.49 11.17
CA ASP A 16 -8.71 -11.79 9.87
C ASP A 16 -7.28 -11.21 9.79
N ILE A 17 -7.01 -10.07 10.44
CA ILE A 17 -5.66 -9.51 10.61
C ILE A 17 -4.82 -10.39 11.55
N ARG A 18 -5.32 -10.74 12.74
CA ARG A 18 -4.57 -11.56 13.73
C ARG A 18 -4.18 -12.93 13.20
N HIS A 19 -5.05 -13.56 12.42
CA HIS A 19 -4.80 -14.87 11.83
C HIS A 19 -4.07 -14.81 10.47
N LYS A 20 -3.51 -13.64 10.11
CA LYS A 20 -2.77 -13.41 8.86
C LYS A 20 -3.55 -13.83 7.61
N LYS A 21 -4.86 -13.63 7.57
CA LYS A 21 -5.60 -13.75 6.30
C LYS A 21 -5.43 -12.52 5.43
N LEU A 22 -5.19 -11.37 6.06
CA LEU A 22 -4.82 -10.11 5.42
C LEU A 22 -3.32 -9.90 5.65
N PHE A 23 -2.51 -10.09 4.61
CA PHE A 23 -1.05 -10.09 4.72
C PHE A 23 -0.42 -8.73 4.39
N ASN A 24 -1.04 -7.98 3.48
CA ASN A 24 -0.50 -6.72 3.01
C ASN A 24 -1.38 -5.54 3.46
N SER A 25 -0.78 -4.35 3.51
CA SER A 25 -1.48 -3.12 3.92
C SER A 25 -2.64 -2.76 2.99
N TYR A 26 -2.58 -3.16 1.71
CA TYR A 26 -3.62 -2.90 0.73
C TYR A 26 -4.92 -3.66 1.03
N ASP A 27 -4.83 -4.96 1.31
CA ASP A 27 -5.95 -5.82 1.68
C ASP A 27 -6.59 -5.34 2.98
N ILE A 28 -5.78 -4.91 3.95
CA ILE A 28 -6.23 -4.30 5.21
C ILE A 28 -6.98 -2.99 4.91
N ALA A 29 -6.45 -2.15 4.03
CA ALA A 29 -7.09 -0.89 3.65
C ALA A 29 -8.44 -1.11 2.98
N LEU A 30 -8.52 -1.98 1.98
CA LEU A 30 -9.76 -2.32 1.28
C LEU A 30 -10.80 -2.91 2.23
N LYS A 31 -10.42 -3.88 3.07
CA LYS A 31 -11.37 -4.49 4.01
C LYS A 31 -11.85 -3.53 5.09
N THR A 32 -11.00 -2.56 5.47
CA THR A 32 -11.42 -1.50 6.40
C THR A 32 -12.36 -0.50 5.72
N GLU A 33 -12.11 -0.15 4.46
CA GLU A 33 -12.98 0.71 3.66
C GLU A 33 -14.35 0.07 3.44
N GLU A 34 -14.41 -1.19 2.98
CA GLU A 34 -15.66 -1.96 2.78
C GLU A 34 -16.52 -2.02 4.06
N LEU A 35 -15.86 -2.13 5.23
CA LEU A 35 -16.54 -2.13 6.52
C LEU A 35 -17.21 -0.78 6.79
N LEU A 36 -16.49 0.33 6.54
CA LEU A 36 -16.98 1.69 6.78
C LEU A 36 -18.03 2.09 5.72
N GLU A 37 -17.89 1.63 4.49
CA GLU A 37 -18.90 1.79 3.42
C GLU A 37 -20.23 1.16 3.88
N LYS A 38 -20.19 -0.09 4.38
CA LYS A 38 -21.37 -0.77 4.94
C LYS A 38 -21.95 -0.06 6.15
N LEU A 39 -21.09 0.46 7.04
CA LEU A 39 -21.53 1.26 8.18
C LEU A 39 -22.34 2.49 7.72
N ILE A 40 -21.92 3.14 6.64
CA ILE A 40 -22.55 4.38 6.16
C ILE A 40 -23.82 4.05 5.34
N SER A 41 -23.78 3.03 4.49
CA SER A 41 -24.88 2.64 3.59
C SER A 41 -26.00 1.90 4.31
N GLU A 42 -25.69 0.91 5.14
CA GLU A 42 -26.65 0.04 5.83
C GLU A 42 -26.92 0.50 7.27
N GLY A 43 -26.02 1.28 7.87
CA GLY A 43 -26.16 1.73 9.24
C GLY A 43 -27.28 2.75 9.46
N TYR A 44 -27.88 2.67 10.65
CA TYR A 44 -28.88 3.61 11.14
C TYR A 44 -28.20 4.72 11.96
N TRP A 45 -28.00 5.87 11.34
CA TRP A 45 -27.49 7.08 12.00
C TRP A 45 -28.35 8.28 11.58
N ARG A 46 -28.63 9.18 12.51
CA ARG A 46 -29.48 10.36 12.30
C ARG A 46 -28.69 11.66 12.16
N SER A 47 -27.45 11.67 12.64
CA SER A 47 -26.56 12.84 12.60
C SER A 47 -25.12 12.43 12.30
N ALA A 48 -24.32 13.37 11.80
CA ALA A 48 -22.89 13.16 11.59
C ALA A 48 -22.17 12.82 12.91
N ARG A 49 -22.62 13.40 14.04
CA ARG A 49 -22.09 13.08 15.37
C ARG A 49 -22.27 11.62 15.74
N GLU A 50 -23.45 11.05 15.49
CA GLU A 50 -23.71 9.62 15.74
C GLU A 50 -22.79 8.76 14.88
N LEU A 51 -22.73 9.02 13.58
CA LEU A 51 -21.86 8.28 12.65
C LEU A 51 -20.39 8.33 13.07
N MET A 52 -19.88 9.52 13.40
CA MET A 52 -18.50 9.67 13.90
C MET A 52 -18.26 8.91 15.21
N THR A 53 -19.29 8.81 16.07
CA THR A 53 -19.21 8.03 17.31
C THR A 53 -19.11 6.54 17.01
N LEU A 54 -19.89 6.02 16.06
CA LEU A 54 -19.83 4.62 15.61
C LEU A 54 -18.44 4.26 15.06
N VAL A 55 -17.84 5.14 14.25
CA VAL A 55 -16.48 4.95 13.72
C VAL A 55 -15.45 5.02 14.85
N LYS A 56 -15.56 5.96 15.80
CA LYS A 56 -14.64 6.06 16.95
C LYS A 56 -14.71 4.84 17.87
N THR A 57 -15.88 4.27 18.09
CA THR A 57 -16.03 3.03 18.88
C THR A 57 -15.26 1.88 18.24
N ARG A 58 -15.37 1.74 16.92
CA ARG A 58 -14.62 0.77 16.11
C ARG A 58 -13.11 0.99 16.17
N MET A 59 -12.68 2.24 16.03
CA MET A 59 -11.26 2.62 16.19
C MET A 59 -10.72 2.26 17.57
N LYS A 60 -11.50 2.48 18.63
CA LYS A 60 -11.12 2.13 19.99
C LYS A 60 -10.91 0.61 20.12
N TYR A 61 -11.86 -0.19 19.63
CA TYR A 61 -11.73 -1.65 19.63
C TYR A 61 -10.50 -2.12 18.84
N THR A 62 -10.26 -1.55 17.65
CA THR A 62 -9.07 -1.87 16.83
C THR A 62 -7.78 -1.50 17.56
N THR A 63 -7.72 -0.34 18.22
CA THR A 63 -6.53 0.12 18.95
C THR A 63 -6.21 -0.79 20.14
N GLU A 64 -7.23 -1.25 20.86
CA GLU A 64 -7.08 -2.16 22.00
C GLU A 64 -6.65 -3.57 21.59
N ASN A 65 -6.99 -4.01 20.38
CA ASN A 65 -6.72 -5.38 19.91
C ASN A 65 -5.55 -5.50 18.91
N LEU A 66 -5.16 -4.41 18.25
CA LEU A 66 -4.15 -4.35 17.18
C LEU A 66 -3.29 -3.09 17.33
N SER A 67 -2.44 -3.04 18.35
CA SER A 67 -1.59 -1.87 18.63
C SER A 67 -0.51 -1.59 17.57
N GLN A 68 -0.09 -2.61 16.81
CA GLN A 68 0.94 -2.49 15.77
C GLN A 68 0.39 -2.09 14.40
N GLU A 69 -0.92 -2.24 14.17
CA GLU A 69 -1.53 -2.04 12.84
C GLU A 69 -2.05 -0.62 12.65
N ALA A 70 -1.24 0.22 12.01
CA ALA A 70 -1.60 1.61 11.74
C ALA A 70 -2.57 1.76 10.55
N THR A 71 -2.57 0.83 9.60
CA THR A 71 -3.29 0.99 8.31
C THR A 71 -4.80 1.12 8.51
N ALA A 72 -5.43 0.16 9.20
CA ALA A 72 -6.86 0.21 9.48
C ALA A 72 -7.26 1.49 10.24
N LEU A 73 -6.45 1.89 11.23
CA LEU A 73 -6.68 3.12 11.99
C LEU A 73 -6.55 4.38 11.12
N ASN A 74 -5.63 4.40 10.16
CA ASN A 74 -5.45 5.51 9.23
C ASN A 74 -6.65 5.66 8.29
N ILE A 75 -7.17 4.55 7.75
CA ILE A 75 -8.40 4.56 6.94
C ILE A 75 -9.57 5.11 7.76
N MET A 76 -9.77 4.62 8.99
CA MET A 76 -10.84 5.12 9.87
C MET A 76 -10.69 6.61 10.21
N ARG A 77 -9.45 7.10 10.42
CA ARG A 77 -9.18 8.54 10.60
C ARG A 77 -9.51 9.35 9.35
N HIS A 78 -9.19 8.82 8.17
CA HIS A 78 -9.50 9.45 6.90
C HIS A 78 -11.01 9.58 6.69
N ILE A 79 -11.78 8.50 6.93
CA ILE A 79 -13.24 8.55 6.85
C ILE A 79 -13.83 9.55 7.85
N LEU A 80 -13.29 9.64 9.07
CA LEU A 80 -13.70 10.69 10.03
C LEU A 80 -13.43 12.11 9.51
N LYS A 81 -12.40 12.31 8.69
CA LYS A 81 -12.12 13.61 8.06
C LYS A 81 -13.14 13.89 6.95
N ILE A 82 -13.38 12.93 6.06
CA ILE A 82 -14.40 13.02 5.00
C ILE A 82 -15.77 13.37 5.57
N ILE A 83 -16.18 12.72 6.67
CA ILE A 83 -17.47 13.01 7.33
C ILE A 83 -17.56 14.48 7.77
N ARG A 84 -16.48 15.04 8.32
CA ARG A 84 -16.46 16.45 8.74
C ARG A 84 -16.55 17.39 7.55
N GLU A 85 -15.75 17.15 6.51
CA GLU A 85 -15.68 17.99 5.32
C GLU A 85 -17.01 18.03 4.56
N GLU A 86 -17.64 16.87 4.36
CA GLU A 86 -18.95 16.80 3.69
C GLU A 86 -20.06 17.43 4.52
N TYR A 87 -20.03 17.28 5.84
CA TYR A 87 -20.98 17.93 6.74
C TYR A 87 -20.83 19.46 6.68
N GLU A 88 -19.60 19.96 6.73
CA GLU A 88 -19.30 21.39 6.65
C GLU A 88 -19.70 21.99 5.31
N ALA A 89 -19.40 21.30 4.20
CA ALA A 89 -19.80 21.71 2.87
C ALA A 89 -21.33 21.76 2.72
N ALA A 90 -22.04 20.77 3.26
CA ALA A 90 -23.50 20.73 3.23
C ALA A 90 -24.15 21.77 4.16
N SER A 91 -23.53 22.06 5.32
CA SER A 91 -23.97 23.10 6.25
C SER A 91 -23.79 24.51 5.67
N LYS A 92 -22.65 24.80 5.03
CA LYS A 92 -22.38 26.09 4.38
C LYS A 92 -23.39 26.44 3.28
N LYS A 93 -23.83 25.45 2.49
CA LYS A 93 -24.87 25.64 1.44
C LYS A 93 -26.24 26.03 2.00
N LYS A 94 -26.57 25.64 3.24
CA LYS A 94 -27.80 26.07 3.94
C LYS A 94 -27.75 27.56 4.33
N GLY A 95 -26.54 28.14 4.38
CA GLY A 95 -26.25 29.52 4.78
C GLY A 95 -25.96 30.48 3.63
N GLU A 96 -26.16 30.13 2.36
CA GLU A 96 -25.94 30.99 1.17
C GLU A 96 -26.93 32.19 1.05
N GLY A 97 -27.35 32.76 2.18
CA GLY A 97 -27.88 34.12 2.30
C GLY A 97 -27.01 35.04 3.16
N GLN A 98 -25.83 34.59 3.58
CA GLN A 98 -25.00 35.28 4.58
C GLN A 98 -23.92 36.16 3.91
N SER A 99 -24.08 37.47 4.11
CA SER A 99 -23.20 38.56 3.63
C SER A 99 -21.72 38.28 3.89
N LEU A 100 -20.84 38.74 2.99
CA LEU A 100 -19.37 38.75 3.12
C LEU A 100 -18.86 39.21 4.50
N HIS A 101 -19.61 40.08 5.19
CA HIS A 101 -19.31 40.53 6.54
C HIS A 101 -19.33 39.39 7.59
N GLN A 102 -20.15 38.36 7.39
CA GLN A 102 -20.25 37.18 8.28
C GLN A 102 -19.12 36.16 8.06
N LEU A 103 -18.54 36.10 6.85
CA LEU A 103 -17.32 35.34 6.58
C LEU A 103 -16.10 35.94 7.29
N VAL A 104 -16.04 37.27 7.40
CA VAL A 104 -14.95 37.99 8.08
C VAL A 104 -15.11 38.01 9.61
N THR A 105 -16.34 37.85 10.12
CA THR A 105 -16.63 37.79 11.56
C THR A 105 -16.83 36.37 12.09
N ALA A 106 -16.73 35.34 11.25
CA ALA A 106 -16.77 33.95 11.67
C ALA A 106 -15.56 33.65 12.57
N ASN A 107 -15.83 33.47 13.87
CA ASN A 107 -14.81 33.01 14.81
C ASN A 107 -14.30 31.63 14.34
N PRO A 108 -12.99 31.44 14.10
CA PRO A 108 -12.44 30.15 13.67
C PRO A 108 -12.66 29.02 14.70
N ASN A 109 -13.11 29.36 15.91
CA ASN A 109 -13.43 28.45 17.00
C ASN A 109 -14.94 28.21 17.20
N SER A 110 -15.83 28.60 16.28
CA SER A 110 -17.23 28.16 16.37
C SER A 110 -17.27 26.65 16.12
N VAL A 111 -17.30 25.86 17.20
CA VAL A 111 -17.45 24.40 17.12
C VAL A 111 -18.76 24.12 16.40
N LEU A 112 -18.68 23.68 15.16
CA LEU A 112 -19.85 23.28 14.38
C LEU A 112 -20.57 22.16 15.13
N ASP A 113 -21.86 22.36 15.38
CA ASP A 113 -22.68 21.35 16.00
C ASP A 113 -23.04 20.27 14.98
N TYR A 114 -22.33 19.13 15.03
CA TYR A 114 -22.58 17.96 14.16
C TYR A 114 -23.89 17.19 14.48
N SER A 115 -24.80 17.80 15.25
CA SER A 115 -26.07 17.19 15.68
C SER A 115 -27.20 17.36 14.67
N GLU A 116 -27.12 18.32 13.76
CA GLU A 116 -28.19 18.54 12.78
C GLU A 116 -28.25 17.40 11.75
N SER A 117 -29.46 16.96 11.45
CA SER A 117 -29.71 15.98 10.38
C SER A 117 -29.69 16.67 9.02
N LEU A 118 -28.80 16.25 8.13
CA LEU A 118 -28.69 16.74 6.76
C LEU A 118 -29.15 15.66 5.77
N ILE A 119 -30.21 15.96 5.01
CA ILE A 119 -30.92 15.00 4.14
C ILE A 119 -30.00 14.40 3.06
N ASN A 120 -29.06 15.21 2.53
CA ASN A 120 -28.18 14.79 1.43
C ASN A 120 -26.79 14.34 1.90
N LEU A 121 -26.55 14.25 3.22
CA LEU A 121 -25.21 13.89 3.72
C LEU A 121 -24.85 12.45 3.36
N LYS A 122 -25.81 11.53 3.48
CA LYS A 122 -25.57 10.11 3.22
C LYS A 122 -25.16 9.85 1.77
N SER A 123 -25.85 10.45 0.79
CA SER A 123 -25.49 10.28 -0.62
C SER A 123 -24.10 10.85 -0.92
N ARG A 124 -23.82 12.07 -0.43
CA ARG A 124 -22.51 12.72 -0.62
C ARG A 124 -21.35 11.91 -0.04
N LEU A 125 -21.55 11.31 1.14
CA LEU A 125 -20.56 10.44 1.75
C LEU A 125 -20.32 9.18 0.91
N LEU A 126 -21.37 8.55 0.40
CA LEU A 126 -21.22 7.36 -0.45
C LEU A 126 -20.52 7.68 -1.78
N ASP A 127 -20.84 8.82 -2.39
CA ASP A 127 -20.15 9.28 -3.61
C ASP A 127 -18.65 9.47 -3.35
N HIS A 128 -18.29 10.17 -2.26
CA HIS A 128 -16.89 10.39 -1.88
C HIS A 128 -16.18 9.08 -1.53
N LEU A 129 -16.84 8.16 -0.79
CA LEU A 129 -16.24 6.85 -0.50
C LEU A 129 -16.00 6.03 -1.77
N THR A 130 -16.91 6.09 -2.73
CA THR A 130 -16.75 5.40 -4.01
C THR A 130 -15.53 5.92 -4.77
N GLU A 131 -15.34 7.25 -4.79
CA GLU A 131 -14.14 7.87 -5.36
C GLU A 131 -12.87 7.45 -4.61
N TYR A 132 -12.89 7.52 -3.27
CA TYR A 132 -11.78 7.11 -2.42
C TYR A 132 -11.40 5.63 -2.61
N LYS A 133 -12.39 4.75 -2.81
CA LYS A 133 -12.18 3.33 -3.10
C LYS A 133 -11.47 3.13 -4.44
N VAL A 134 -11.89 3.84 -5.48
CA VAL A 134 -11.20 3.83 -6.79
C VAL A 134 -9.75 4.31 -6.65
N GLU A 135 -9.49 5.34 -5.83
CA GLU A 135 -8.13 5.81 -5.55
C GLU A 135 -7.28 4.74 -4.84
N LEU A 136 -7.85 4.05 -3.84
CA LEU A 136 -7.17 2.95 -3.16
C LEU A 136 -6.83 1.82 -4.14
N GLU A 137 -7.78 1.40 -4.98
CA GLU A 137 -7.56 0.37 -5.99
C GLU A 137 -6.53 0.82 -7.04
N SER A 138 -6.53 2.10 -7.43
CA SER A 138 -5.54 2.67 -8.33
C SER A 138 -4.11 2.57 -7.75
N SER A 139 -3.99 2.65 -6.42
CA SER A 139 -2.73 2.53 -5.70
C SER A 139 -2.17 1.10 -5.71
N SER A 140 -3.01 0.08 -5.91
CA SER A 140 -2.56 -1.31 -6.12
C SER A 140 -1.70 -1.46 -7.37
N TYR A 141 -2.06 -0.76 -8.44
CA TYR A 141 -1.29 -0.81 -9.69
C TYR A 141 0.11 -0.23 -9.52
N LEU A 142 0.31 0.71 -8.57
CA LEU A 142 1.64 1.21 -8.21
C LEU A 142 2.51 0.14 -7.51
N TYR A 143 1.93 -0.79 -6.76
CA TYR A 143 2.66 -1.95 -6.21
C TYR A 143 3.08 -2.94 -7.29
N LEU A 144 2.34 -3.03 -8.40
CA LEU A 144 2.76 -3.77 -9.59
C LEU A 144 3.84 -3.03 -10.41
N LEU A 145 4.05 -1.74 -10.15
CA LEU A 145 5.04 -0.87 -10.79
C LEU A 145 6.30 -0.71 -9.94
N ILE A 146 6.72 -1.73 -9.16
CA ILE A 146 8.02 -1.68 -8.48
C ILE A 146 9.10 -1.45 -9.53
N VAL A 147 9.63 -0.22 -9.54
CA VAL A 147 10.72 0.18 -10.43
C VAL A 147 12.00 -0.41 -9.87
N VAL A 148 12.55 -1.41 -10.55
CA VAL A 148 13.87 -1.95 -10.21
C VAL A 148 14.91 -1.13 -10.94
N MET A 149 15.64 -0.32 -10.17
CA MET A 149 16.77 0.47 -10.67
C MET A 149 18.09 -0.25 -10.35
N VAL A 150 18.91 -0.48 -11.37
CA VAL A 150 20.23 -1.10 -11.22
C VAL A 150 21.31 -0.04 -11.38
N LEU A 151 22.02 0.25 -10.29
CA LEU A 151 23.20 1.10 -10.32
C LEU A 151 24.42 0.26 -10.68
N SER A 152 24.97 0.47 -11.87
CA SER A 152 26.13 -0.27 -12.33
C SER A 152 27.03 0.59 -13.21
N ASN A 153 28.33 0.37 -13.08
CA ASN A 153 29.33 1.00 -13.94
C ASN A 153 29.43 0.28 -15.28
N MET A 154 29.81 1.01 -16.32
CA MET A 154 29.89 0.49 -17.69
C MET A 154 30.88 -0.66 -17.87
N TYR A 155 31.94 -0.73 -17.06
CA TYR A 155 32.88 -1.86 -17.11
C TYR A 155 32.29 -3.21 -16.64
N LYS A 156 31.11 -3.22 -16.01
CA LYS A 156 30.40 -4.44 -15.65
C LYS A 156 29.45 -4.93 -16.76
N PHE A 157 29.26 -4.13 -17.81
CA PHE A 157 28.46 -4.53 -18.96
C PHE A 157 29.32 -5.44 -19.83
N THR A 158 28.76 -6.58 -20.24
CA THR A 158 29.45 -7.60 -21.03
C THR A 158 28.59 -7.99 -22.22
N PRO A 159 29.19 -8.28 -23.39
CA PRO A 159 28.46 -8.82 -24.55
C PRO A 159 28.01 -10.27 -24.33
N ASN A 160 28.53 -10.96 -23.32
CA ASN A 160 28.18 -12.35 -23.04
C ASN A 160 26.73 -12.46 -22.55
N TYR A 161 25.87 -12.99 -23.43
CA TYR A 161 24.47 -13.24 -23.11
C TYR A 161 24.30 -14.60 -22.45
N VAL A 162 24.03 -14.59 -21.16
CA VAL A 162 23.72 -15.81 -20.41
C VAL A 162 22.21 -16.03 -20.42
N ALA A 163 21.76 -17.12 -21.05
CA ALA A 163 20.37 -17.54 -21.00
C ALA A 163 20.06 -18.17 -19.62
N SER A 164 18.88 -17.89 -19.09
CA SER A 164 18.45 -18.27 -17.72
C SER A 164 18.50 -19.77 -17.41
N HIS A 165 18.53 -20.63 -18.43
CA HIS A 165 18.49 -22.09 -18.27
C HIS A 165 19.83 -22.71 -17.84
N ASP A 166 20.96 -22.03 -18.00
CA ASP A 166 22.28 -22.54 -17.64
C ASP A 166 22.78 -21.93 -16.32
N HIS A 167 22.19 -22.39 -15.21
CA HIS A 167 22.59 -21.95 -13.87
C HIS A 167 24.06 -22.25 -13.55
N THR A 168 24.63 -23.27 -14.20
CA THR A 168 26.04 -23.64 -14.03
C THR A 168 27.01 -22.70 -14.72
N ALA A 169 26.58 -22.00 -15.78
CA ALA A 169 27.44 -21.08 -16.52
C ALA A 169 27.75 -19.78 -15.77
N PHE A 170 26.84 -19.28 -14.91
CA PHE A 170 27.02 -18.00 -14.22
C PHE A 170 27.12 -18.08 -12.71
N ASN A 171 26.68 -19.19 -12.11
CA ASN A 171 26.65 -19.30 -10.66
C ASN A 171 27.87 -20.03 -10.12
N ILE A 172 28.42 -19.52 -9.02
CA ILE A 172 29.51 -20.16 -8.29
C ILE A 172 28.94 -20.62 -6.96
N CYS A 173 29.08 -21.90 -6.64
CA CYS A 173 28.67 -22.43 -5.35
C CYS A 173 29.79 -22.23 -4.32
N ALA A 174 29.49 -21.50 -3.25
CA ALA A 174 30.37 -21.36 -2.09
C ALA A 174 30.26 -22.58 -1.15
N SER A 175 31.09 -22.60 -0.10
CA SER A 175 31.05 -23.68 0.88
C SER A 175 29.67 -23.80 1.55
N PRO A 176 29.08 -25.01 1.61
CA PRO A 176 27.83 -25.27 2.32
C PRO A 176 27.87 -24.93 3.82
N ALA A 177 29.07 -24.81 4.40
CA ALA A 177 29.28 -24.46 5.79
C ALA A 177 28.60 -23.15 6.22
N ASN A 178 28.42 -22.21 5.27
CA ASN A 178 27.77 -20.92 5.51
C ASN A 178 26.24 -21.05 5.62
N VAL A 179 25.65 -22.12 5.08
CA VAL A 179 24.22 -22.38 5.11
C VAL A 179 23.89 -23.33 6.26
N ILE A 180 24.71 -24.37 6.45
CA ILE A 180 24.54 -25.35 7.52
C ILE A 180 25.87 -25.60 8.27
N PRO A 181 25.88 -25.51 9.62
CA PRO A 181 27.07 -25.82 10.40
C PRO A 181 27.47 -27.30 10.30
N TYR A 182 28.78 -27.56 10.27
CA TYR A 182 29.33 -28.93 10.25
C TYR A 182 28.96 -29.78 11.47
N CYS A 183 28.55 -29.17 12.58
CA CYS A 183 28.12 -29.89 13.78
C CYS A 183 26.78 -30.65 13.58
N CYS A 184 26.02 -30.35 12.54
CA CYS A 184 24.78 -31.07 12.17
C CYS A 184 25.04 -32.40 11.44
N GLY A 185 26.05 -33.17 11.86
CA GLY A 185 26.60 -34.32 11.14
C GLY A 185 25.61 -35.44 10.78
N GLN A 186 24.59 -35.71 11.59
CA GLN A 186 23.56 -36.72 11.28
C GLN A 186 22.65 -36.31 10.11
N LEU A 187 22.49 -35.00 9.88
CA LEU A 187 21.65 -34.45 8.83
C LEU A 187 22.42 -34.35 7.50
N LEU A 188 23.72 -34.00 7.55
CA LEU A 188 24.57 -33.79 6.39
C LEU A 188 24.66 -35.02 5.46
N ASN A 189 24.51 -36.23 6.01
CA ASN A 189 24.54 -37.47 5.21
C ASN A 189 23.23 -37.76 4.46
N LYS A 190 22.17 -36.97 4.68
CA LYS A 190 20.82 -37.20 4.13
C LYS A 190 20.33 -36.08 3.22
N ILE A 191 21.10 -35.01 3.08
CA ILE A 191 20.68 -33.81 2.35
C ILE A 191 21.79 -33.37 1.39
N GLU A 192 21.39 -32.83 0.24
CA GLU A 192 22.27 -32.05 -0.62
C GLU A 192 22.07 -30.56 -0.29
N VAL A 193 23.17 -29.83 -0.15
CA VAL A 193 23.13 -28.42 0.24
C VAL A 193 23.79 -27.59 -0.86
N TYR A 194 23.00 -26.70 -1.45
CA TYR A 194 23.45 -25.75 -2.46
C TYR A 194 23.66 -24.39 -1.80
N ASN A 195 24.77 -23.73 -2.13
CA ASN A 195 25.09 -22.37 -1.67
C ASN A 195 25.52 -21.48 -2.85
N PRO A 196 24.60 -21.14 -3.77
CA PRO A 196 24.90 -20.25 -4.89
C PRO A 196 25.26 -18.84 -4.40
N VAL A 197 26.34 -18.28 -4.94
CA VAL A 197 26.82 -16.93 -4.60
C VAL A 197 26.11 -15.86 -5.42
N PHE A 198 25.71 -16.18 -6.64
CA PHE A 198 25.05 -15.26 -7.56
C PHE A 198 23.62 -15.70 -7.85
N ASP A 199 22.82 -14.78 -8.36
CA ASP A 199 21.49 -15.08 -8.88
C ASP A 199 21.29 -14.33 -10.19
N TYR A 200 20.39 -14.85 -11.03
CA TYR A 200 20.06 -14.26 -12.31
C TYR A 200 18.77 -13.44 -12.18
N VAL A 201 18.87 -12.16 -12.54
CA VAL A 201 17.72 -11.28 -12.64
C VAL A 201 17.39 -11.11 -14.12
N PRO A 202 16.24 -11.62 -14.60
CA PRO A 202 15.79 -11.41 -15.97
C PRO A 202 15.67 -9.91 -16.32
N PRO A 203 15.99 -9.52 -17.57
CA PRO A 203 15.97 -8.12 -17.98
C PRO A 203 14.58 -7.50 -17.94
N GLU A 204 13.49 -8.28 -18.02
CA GLU A 204 12.11 -7.78 -17.96
C GLU A 204 11.75 -7.23 -16.57
N LEU A 205 12.47 -7.67 -15.54
CA LEU A 205 12.28 -7.17 -14.17
C LEU A 205 13.06 -5.88 -13.91
N VAL A 206 14.02 -5.51 -14.76
CA VAL A 206 14.82 -4.29 -14.61
C VAL A 206 14.13 -3.14 -15.34
N THR A 207 13.91 -2.02 -14.65
CA THR A 207 13.26 -0.85 -15.27
C THR A 207 14.27 0.15 -15.82
N LEU A 208 15.39 0.36 -15.12
CA LEU A 208 16.38 1.38 -15.49
C LEU A 208 17.78 1.00 -15.02
N PHE A 209 18.78 1.17 -15.88
CA PHE A 209 20.20 1.13 -15.51
C PHE A 209 20.72 2.55 -15.30
N ILE A 210 21.37 2.80 -14.17
CA ILE A 210 22.01 4.09 -13.88
C ILE A 210 23.52 3.88 -13.87
N SER A 211 24.21 4.57 -14.79
CA SER A 211 25.67 4.60 -14.87
C SER A 211 26.20 6.03 -14.69
N HIS A 212 27.52 6.19 -14.67
CA HIS A 212 28.16 7.50 -14.62
C HIS A 212 27.80 8.43 -15.81
N GLN A 213 27.37 7.87 -16.95
CA GLN A 213 26.95 8.63 -18.13
C GLN A 213 25.45 8.99 -18.12
N GLY A 214 24.69 8.46 -17.16
CA GLY A 214 23.26 8.71 -17.01
C GLY A 214 22.41 7.45 -16.94
N GLY A 215 21.09 7.65 -17.01
CA GLY A 215 20.09 6.59 -16.99
C GLY A 215 19.84 6.02 -18.39
N ASN A 216 19.85 4.70 -18.51
CA ASN A 216 19.62 3.96 -19.75
C ASN A 216 18.54 2.89 -19.54
N ALA A 217 17.60 2.80 -20.48
CA ALA A 217 16.63 1.69 -20.48
C ALA A 217 17.34 0.35 -20.78
N PRO A 218 16.84 -0.78 -20.27
CA PRO A 218 17.40 -2.11 -20.59
C PRO A 218 17.48 -2.37 -22.09
N SER A 219 16.50 -1.87 -22.87
CA SER A 219 16.52 -1.97 -24.32
C SER A 219 17.66 -1.20 -24.98
N TYR A 220 18.31 -0.24 -24.32
CA TYR A 220 19.42 0.54 -24.88
C TYR A 220 20.78 -0.13 -24.66
N VAL A 221 20.85 -1.20 -23.88
CA VAL A 221 22.12 -1.85 -23.48
C VAL A 221 22.93 -2.34 -24.67
N TYR A 222 22.30 -2.88 -25.71
CA TYR A 222 23.01 -3.34 -26.91
C TYR A 222 23.81 -2.23 -27.58
N ARG A 223 23.28 -0.99 -27.56
CA ARG A 223 23.96 0.17 -28.15
C ARG A 223 25.14 0.60 -27.30
N LEU A 224 24.98 0.62 -25.97
CA LEU A 224 26.09 0.87 -25.05
C LEU A 224 27.22 -0.15 -25.26
N LEU A 225 26.88 -1.43 -25.44
CA LEU A 225 27.88 -2.47 -25.71
C LEU A 225 28.61 -2.24 -27.03
N SER A 226 27.92 -1.86 -28.11
CA SER A 226 28.55 -1.54 -29.40
C SER A 226 29.45 -0.30 -29.36
N GLU A 227 29.22 0.60 -28.40
CA GLU A 227 30.08 1.77 -28.17
C GLU A 227 31.30 1.42 -27.30
N LEU A 228 31.23 0.35 -26.50
CA LEU A 228 32.28 -0.08 -25.56
C LEU A 228 33.20 -1.18 -26.10
N TYR A 229 32.68 -2.10 -26.89
CA TYR A 229 33.37 -3.31 -27.34
C TYR A 229 33.30 -3.46 -28.85
N HIS A 230 34.35 -4.02 -29.45
CA HIS A 230 34.36 -4.36 -30.86
C HIS A 230 33.67 -5.72 -31.07
N GLN A 231 32.87 -5.86 -32.13
CA GLN A 231 32.09 -7.08 -32.39
C GLN A 231 32.97 -8.33 -32.58
N ASP A 232 34.15 -8.17 -33.17
CA ASP A 232 35.11 -9.26 -33.38
C ASP A 232 35.63 -9.89 -32.07
N ASP A 233 35.48 -9.18 -30.93
CA ASP A 233 35.99 -9.61 -29.62
C ASP A 233 34.92 -10.24 -28.72
N TYR A 234 33.70 -10.46 -29.21
CA TYR A 234 32.58 -10.93 -28.38
C TYR A 234 32.72 -12.39 -27.92
N ASP A 235 33.44 -13.22 -28.68
CA ASP A 235 33.59 -14.65 -28.42
C ASP A 235 34.88 -15.00 -27.63
N MET A 236 35.63 -14.00 -27.14
CA MET A 236 36.88 -14.20 -26.39
C MET A 236 36.71 -14.50 -24.91
#